data_AF-A0A949I539-F1
#
_entry.id   AF-A0A949I539-F1
#
_cell.length_a   1.000
_cell.length_b   1.000
_cell.length_c   1.000
_cell.angle_alpha   90.00
_cell.angle_beta   90.00
_cell.angle_gamma   90.00
#
_symmetry.space_group_name_H-M   'P 1'
#
loop_
_entity.id
_entity.type
_entity.pdbx_description
1 polymer ?
#
loop_
_entity_poly.entity_id
_entity_poly.type
_entity_poly.pdbx_seq_one_letter_code
_entity_poly.pdbx_strand_id
1 'polypeptide(L)' 'EERENNKIISSFRVVVEHALAGIKRFRVLADTLRNKIGLFDDMVIEVCSGLWNYHLRYSS' A
#
# COMPACT_ATOMS: atom_id res chain seq x y z
N GLU A 1 26.07 6.55 -13.53
CA GLU A 1 24.89 7.33 -13.10
C GLU A 1 23.62 6.50 -13.08
N GLU A 2 23.21 5.86 -14.18
CA GLU A 2 22.01 5.01 -14.23
C GLU A 2 21.94 3.91 -13.15
N ARG A 3 23.06 3.22 -12.89
CA ARG A 3 23.11 2.16 -11.86
C ARG A 3 22.83 2.67 -10.45
N GLU A 4 23.34 3.85 -10.10
CA GLU A 4 23.14 4.43 -8.77
C GLU A 4 21.70 4.93 -8.60
N ASN A 5 21.14 5.56 -9.65
CA ASN A 5 19.73 5.96 -9.66
C ASN A 5 18.80 4.75 -9.51
N ASN A 6 19.08 3.65 -10.21
CA ASN A 6 18.31 2.42 -10.09
C ASN A 6 18.40 1.79 -8.70
N LYS A 7 19.56 1.90 -8.04
CA LYS A 7 19.75 1.44 -6.66
C LYS A 7 18.90 2.24 -5.66
N ILE A 8 18.81 3.56 -5.85
CA ILE A 8 17.97 4.43 -5.01
C ILE A 8 16.48 4.15 -5.25
N ILE A 9 16.05 3.99 -6.51
CA ILE A 9 14.65 3.70 -6.83
C ILE A 9 14.23 2.32 -6.28
N SER A 10 15.11 1.31 -6.42
CA SER A 10 14.82 -0.03 -5.93
C SER A 10 14.72 -0.10 -4.41
N SER A 11 15.55 0.63 -3.67
CA SER A 11 15.47 0.65 -2.20
C SER A 11 14.13 1.22 -1.71
N PHE A 12 13.62 2.27 -2.36
CA PHE A 12 12.30 2.82 -2.08
C PHE A 12 11.17 1.85 -2.42
N ARG A 13 11.26 1.16 -3.58
CA ARG A 13 10.24 0.19 -4.00
C ARG A 13 10.05 -0.94 -3.00
N VAL A 14 11.12 -1.46 -2.41
CA VAL A 14 11.02 -2.55 -1.41
C VAL A 14 10.13 -2.15 -0.24
N VAL A 15 10.29 -0.92 0.27
CA VAL A 15 9.48 -0.40 1.38
C VAL A 15 8.01 -0.24 0.96
N VAL A 16 7.79 0.33 -0.22
CA VAL A 16 6.44 0.54 -0.76
C VAL A 16 5.73 -0.78 -1.02
N GLU A 17 6.39 -1.75 -1.64
CA GLU A 17 5.84 -3.07 -1.92
C GLU A 17 5.46 -3.81 -0.64
N HIS A 18 6.28 -3.70 0.42
CA HIS A 18 5.96 -4.27 1.71
C HIS A 18 4.70 -3.63 2.33
N ALA A 19 4.60 -2.30 2.28
CA ALA A 19 3.41 -1.59 2.76
C ALA A 19 2.15 -1.96 1.96
N LEU A 20 2.26 -2.00 0.62
CA LEU A 20 1.18 -2.39 -0.29
C LEU A 20 0.74 -3.84 -0.06
N ALA A 21 1.68 -4.76 0.17
CA ALA A 21 1.38 -6.15 0.49
C ALA A 21 0.65 -6.27 1.84
N GLY A 22 1.02 -5.43 2.82
CA GLY A 22 0.34 -5.34 4.12
C GLY A 22 -1.14 -4.95 3.99
N ILE A 23 -1.44 -3.86 3.28
CA ILE A 23 -2.82 -3.38 3.10
C ILE A 23 -3.65 -4.30 2.19
N LYS A 24 -3.03 -5.05 1.27
CA LYS A 24 -3.73 -6.04 0.43
C LYS A 24 -4.28 -7.25 1.20
N ARG A 25 -4.08 -7.34 2.52
CA ARG A 25 -4.81 -8.29 3.37
C ARG A 25 -6.31 -8.01 3.40
N PHE A 26 -6.72 -6.77 3.16
CA PHE A 26 -8.13 -6.40 3.02
C PHE A 26 -8.62 -6.77 1.61
N ARG A 27 -9.64 -7.64 1.53
CA ARG A 27 -10.17 -8.14 0.24
C ARG A 27 -10.61 -7.04 -0.72
N VAL A 28 -11.08 -5.91 -0.20
CA VAL A 28 -11.46 -4.74 -1.01
C VAL A 28 -10.29 -4.16 -1.82
N LEU A 29 -9.04 -4.38 -1.38
CA LEU A 29 -7.81 -4.00 -2.10
C LEU A 29 -7.15 -5.18 -2.85
N ALA A 30 -7.46 -6.42 -2.47
CA ALA A 30 -6.93 -7.62 -3.15
C ALA A 30 -7.73 -7.97 -4.40
N ASP A 31 -9.06 -7.87 -4.32
CA ASP A 31 -9.98 -8.14 -5.41
C ASP A 31 -10.17 -6.90 -6.29
N THR A 32 -10.64 -7.08 -7.53
CA THR A 32 -10.92 -5.94 -8.42
C THR A 32 -12.05 -5.07 -7.86
N LEU A 33 -11.72 -3.86 -7.42
CA LEU A 33 -12.70 -2.86 -7.00
C LEU A 33 -13.51 -2.36 -8.21
N ARG A 34 -14.80 -2.72 -8.24
CA ARG A 34 -15.73 -2.36 -9.33
C ARG A 34 -16.34 -0.97 -9.18
N ASN A 35 -16.38 -0.43 -7.97
CA ASN A 35 -16.82 0.94 -7.75
C ASN A 35 -15.72 1.91 -8.18
N LYS A 36 -16.02 2.73 -9.19
CA LYS A 36 -15.14 3.77 -9.75
C LYS A 36 -15.76 5.17 -9.62
N ILE A 37 -16.73 5.33 -8.73
CA ILE A 37 -17.42 6.59 -8.52
C ILE A 37 -16.54 7.51 -7.66
N GLY A 38 -16.20 8.68 -8.20
CA GLY A 38 -15.46 9.71 -7.48
C GLY A 38 -14.12 9.21 -6.95
N LEU A 39 -13.83 9.51 -5.68
CA LEU A 39 -12.57 9.21 -4.99
C LEU A 39 -12.69 7.94 -4.11
N PHE A 40 -13.59 7.02 -4.47
CA PHE A 40 -13.89 5.88 -3.61
C PHE A 40 -12.69 4.93 -3.42
N ASP A 41 -11.90 4.71 -4.46
CA ASP A 41 -10.68 3.92 -4.38
C ASP A 41 -9.62 4.56 -3.49
N ASP A 42 -9.42 5.88 -3.60
CA ASP A 42 -8.52 6.62 -2.71
C ASP A 42 -8.95 6.52 -1.24
N MET A 43 -10.25 6.71 -0.95
CA MET A 43 -10.79 6.56 0.41
C MET A 43 -10.58 5.15 0.96
N VAL A 44 -10.78 4.11 0.14
CA VAL A 44 -10.55 2.72 0.54
C VAL A 44 -9.07 2.50 0.89
N ILE A 45 -8.15 3.01 0.07
CA ILE A 45 -6.71 2.90 0.31
C ILE A 45 -6.33 3.63 1.61
N GLU A 46 -6.85 4.82 1.85
CA GLU A 46 -6.57 5.62 3.05
C GLU A 46 -7.00 4.88 4.32
N VAL A 47 -8.24 4.38 4.36
CA VAL A 47 -8.76 3.63 5.50
C VAL A 47 -7.96 2.36 5.74
N CYS A 48 -7.69 1.58 4.70
CA CYS A 48 -6.90 0.35 4.81
C CYS A 48 -5.47 0.61 5.28
N SER A 49 -4.86 1.70 4.84
CA SER A 49 -3.53 2.13 5.29
C SER A 49 -3.54 2.50 6.78
N GLY A 50 -4.57 3.22 7.24
CA GLY A 50 -4.76 3.53 8.65
C GLY A 50 -4.92 2.28 9.52
N LEU A 51 -5.75 1.33 9.09
CA LEU A 51 -5.94 0.05 9.78
C LEU A 51 -4.66 -0.77 9.84
N TRP A 52 -3.90 -0.81 8.76
CA TRP A 52 -2.62 -1.52 8.72
C TRP A 52 -1.58 -0.88 9.65
N ASN A 53 -1.47 0.45 9.63
CA ASN A 53 -0.58 1.17 10.53
C ASN A 53 -0.96 0.97 12.00
N TYR A 54 -2.25 0.94 12.32
CA TYR A 54 -2.74 0.59 13.65
C TYR A 54 -2.32 -0.83 14.05
N HIS A 55 -2.53 -1.82 13.17
CA HIS A 55 -2.10 -3.19 13.41
C HIS A 55 -0.60 -3.28 13.67
N LEU A 56 0.24 -2.64 12.85
CA LEU A 56 1.70 -2.63 13.03
C LEU A 56 2.12 -2.01 14.37
N ARG A 57 1.39 -1.01 14.86
CA ARG A 57 1.70 -0.32 16.11
C ARG A 57 1.36 -1.13 17.36
N TYR A 58 0.33 -1.98 17.30
CA TYR A 58 -0.23 -2.63 18.50
C TYR A 58 -0.16 -4.16 18.51
N SER A 59 0.35 -4.81 17.47
CA SER A 59 0.44 -6.28 17.41
C SER A 59 1.68 -6.86 18.10
N SER A 60 2.10 -6.24 19.21
CA SER A 60 3.22 -6.70 20.06
C SER A 60 2.76 -7.64 21.16
#